data_AF-G8S2D9-F1
#
_entry.id   AF-G8S2D9-F1
#
_cell.length_a   1.000
_cell.length_b   1.000
_cell.length_c   1.000
_cell.angle_alpha   90.00
_cell.angle_beta   90.00
_cell.angle_gamma   90.00
#
_symmetry.space_group_name_H-M   'P 1'
#
loop_
_entity.id
_entity.type
_entity.pdbx_description
1 polymer ?
#
loop_
_entity_poly.entity_id
_entity_poly.type
_entity_poly.pdbx_seq_one_letter_code
_entity_poly.pdbx_strand_id
1 'polypeptide(L)'
;MRTWFRGGSPLGPPSHSSDWLAGLEAVTNCDIAIRPFRVDFDDVVFGLIDETTDDPYEGHGGPWAELLPQGLGFHEPWNGQYDT
;
A
#
# COMPACT_ATOMS: atom_id res chain seq x y z
N MET A 1 48.40 -2.53 4.63
CA MET A 1 48.02 -1.30 3.90
C MET A 1 47.26 -1.75 2.65
N ARG A 2 45.92 -1.69 2.65
CA ARG A 2 45.08 -2.10 1.50
C ARG A 2 44.36 -0.86 0.98
N THR A 3 44.70 -0.45 -0.24
CA THR A 3 44.08 0.65 -0.97
C THR A 3 42.74 0.22 -1.54
N TRP A 4 41.69 1.00 -1.27
CA TRP A 4 40.37 0.86 -1.89
C TRP A 4 40.38 1.52 -3.27
N PHE A 5 39.95 0.80 -4.31
CA PHE A 5 39.61 1.39 -5.59
C PHE A 5 38.21 2.03 -5.49
N ARG A 6 38.12 3.35 -5.64
CA ARG A 6 36.83 4.05 -5.83
C ARG A 6 36.47 3.97 -7.31
N GLY A 7 35.82 2.88 -7.71
CA GLY A 7 35.16 2.79 -9.02
C GLY A 7 33.86 3.58 -8.97
N GLY A 8 33.79 4.71 -9.68
CA GLY A 8 32.53 5.41 -9.91
C GLY A 8 31.63 4.56 -10.82
N SER A 9 30.48 4.14 -10.31
CA SER A 9 29.44 3.54 -11.14
C SER A 9 28.57 4.66 -11.74
N PRO A 10 28.40 4.73 -13.08
CA PRO A 10 27.61 5.76 -13.76
C PRO A 10 26.12 5.38 -13.90
N LEU A 11 25.58 4.58 -12.98
CA LEU A 11 24.20 4.14 -13.09
C LEU A 11 23.31 5.11 -12.32
N GLY A 12 22.82 6.12 -13.04
CA GLY A 12 21.59 6.82 -12.65
C GLY A 12 20.44 5.81 -12.50
N PRO A 13 19.34 6.19 -11.82
CA PRO A 13 18.21 5.31 -11.59
C PRO A 13 17.74 4.69 -12.93
N PRO A 14 17.39 3.39 -12.96
CA PRO A 14 16.96 2.73 -14.18
C PRO A 14 15.76 3.47 -14.77
N SER A 15 15.88 3.90 -16.02
CA SER A 15 14.89 4.68 -16.78
C SER A 15 13.56 3.97 -16.98
N HIS A 16 13.47 2.68 -16.66
CA HIS A 16 12.25 1.89 -16.83
C HIS A 16 11.07 2.47 -16.03
N SER A 17 11.30 3.01 -14.83
CA SER A 17 10.22 3.57 -14.00
C SER A 17 9.45 4.69 -14.71
N SER A 18 10.14 5.49 -15.52
CA SER A 18 9.53 6.57 -16.28
C SER A 18 8.56 6.05 -17.35
N ASP A 19 8.90 4.94 -18.02
CA ASP A 19 8.04 4.36 -19.06
C ASP A 19 6.77 3.72 -18.46
N TRP A 20 6.86 3.08 -17.29
CA TRP A 20 5.70 2.54 -16.57
C TRP A 20 4.77 3.65 -16.07
N LEU A 21 5.34 4.76 -15.59
CA LEU A 21 4.58 5.91 -15.12
C LEU A 21 3.94 6.70 -16.27
N ALA A 22 4.59 6.80 -17.43
CA ALA A 22 4.03 7.43 -18.62
C ALA A 22 2.74 6.71 -19.10
N GLY A 23 2.65 5.39 -18.87
CA GLY A 23 1.42 4.62 -19.12
C GLY A 23 0.25 5.01 -18.20
N LEU A 24 0.52 5.57 -17.02
CA LEU A 24 -0.51 6.03 -16.08
C LEU A 24 -1.07 7.40 -16.45
N GLU A 25 -0.35 8.24 -17.23
CA GLU A 25 -0.88 9.54 -17.68
C GLU A 25 -2.13 9.39 -18.56
N ALA A 26 -2.30 8.24 -19.20
CA ALA A 26 -3.49 7.91 -19.99
C ALA A 26 -4.62 7.25 -19.17
N VAL A 27 -4.41 7.00 -17.86
CA VAL A 27 -5.37 6.31 -16.99
C VAL A 27 -6.06 7.32 -16.08
N THR A 28 -7.38 7.43 -16.22
CA THR A 28 -8.18 8.19 -15.28
C THR A 28 -8.36 7.39 -14.00
N ASN A 29 -7.85 7.91 -12.87
CA ASN A 29 -8.21 7.39 -11.56
C ASN A 29 -9.71 7.64 -11.32
N CYS A 30 -10.46 6.60 -10.97
CA CYS A 30 -11.87 6.71 -10.63
C CYS A 30 -12.13 6.08 -9.27
N ASP A 31 -13.19 6.57 -8.62
CA ASP A 31 -13.65 5.99 -7.36
C ASP A 31 -14.15 4.57 -7.61
N ILE A 32 -13.70 3.63 -6.79
CA ILE A 32 -14.23 2.27 -6.76
C ILE A 32 -15.04 2.08 -5.48
N ALA A 33 -16.28 1.61 -5.63
CA ALA A 33 -17.04 1.14 -4.48
C ALA A 33 -16.57 -0.29 -4.15
N ILE A 34 -15.79 -0.43 -3.10
CA ILE A 34 -15.33 -1.73 -2.58
C ILE A 34 -16.07 -2.07 -1.29
N ARG A 35 -16.43 -3.34 -1.14
CA ARG A 35 -16.95 -3.90 0.12
C ARG A 35 -15.85 -4.74 0.77
N PRO A 36 -15.86 -4.94 2.11
CA PRO A 36 -14.97 -5.88 2.75
C PRO A 36 -15.01 -7.25 2.07
N PHE A 37 -13.83 -7.84 1.91
CA PHE A 37 -13.65 -9.13 1.27
C PHE A 37 -12.46 -9.85 1.88
N ARG A 38 -12.49 -11.18 1.83
CA ARG A 38 -11.43 -12.03 2.33
C ARG A 38 -11.20 -13.19 1.36
N VAL A 39 -9.94 -13.41 1.01
CA VAL A 39 -9.46 -14.55 0.24
C VAL A 39 -8.25 -15.13 0.97
N ASP A 40 -8.37 -16.38 1.40
CA ASP A 40 -7.26 -17.14 1.97
C ASP A 40 -6.61 -17.97 0.85
N PHE A 41 -5.31 -17.80 0.64
CA PHE A 41 -4.54 -18.53 -0.38
C PHE A 41 -3.13 -18.82 0.14
N ASP A 42 -2.73 -20.10 0.15
CA ASP A 42 -1.42 -20.56 0.64
C ASP A 42 -1.01 -19.93 1.99
N ASP A 43 -1.89 -20.02 2.99
CA ASP A 43 -1.73 -19.46 4.35
C ASP A 43 -1.56 -17.92 4.40
N VAL A 44 -1.83 -17.22 3.29
CA VAL A 44 -1.85 -15.76 3.22
C VAL A 44 -3.27 -15.24 3.07
N VAL A 45 -3.59 -14.21 3.85
CA VAL A 45 -4.86 -13.48 3.74
C VAL A 45 -4.69 -12.32 2.78
N PHE A 46 -5.53 -12.30 1.75
CA PHE A 46 -5.73 -11.17 0.86
C PHE A 46 -7.13 -10.61 1.12
N GLY A 47 -7.22 -9.38 1.59
CA GLY A 47 -8.53 -8.85 1.93
C GLY A 47 -8.50 -7.41 2.41
N LEU A 48 -9.65 -6.77 2.27
CA LEU A 48 -10.02 -5.59 3.04
C LEU A 48 -10.90 -6.08 4.18
N ILE A 49 -10.30 -6.21 5.37
CA ILE A 49 -10.93 -6.82 6.54
C ILE A 49 -11.42 -5.72 7.48
N ASP A 50 -12.67 -5.81 7.91
CA ASP A 50 -13.18 -4.99 9.00
C ASP A 50 -12.63 -5.54 10.32
N GLU A 51 -11.73 -4.78 10.94
CA GLU A 51 -11.07 -5.11 12.20
C GLU A 51 -11.57 -4.20 13.33
N THR A 52 -12.76 -3.60 13.14
CA THR A 52 -13.39 -2.75 14.16
C THR A 52 -13.57 -3.51 15.46
N THR A 53 -13.15 -2.89 16.56
CA THR A 53 -13.30 -3.42 17.91
C THR A 53 -13.93 -2.37 18.82
N ASP A 54 -14.80 -2.84 19.73
CA ASP A 54 -15.41 -2.02 20.77
C ASP A 54 -14.48 -1.79 21.98
N ASP A 55 -13.32 -2.49 22.03
CA ASP A 55 -12.32 -2.29 23.08
C ASP A 55 -11.49 -1.03 22.80
N PRO A 56 -11.51 -0.02 23.68
CA PRO A 56 -10.76 1.22 23.49
C PRO A 56 -9.23 1.04 23.58
N TYR A 57 -8.74 -0.11 24.03
CA TYR A 57 -7.33 -0.45 24.15
C TYR A 57 -6.84 -1.40 23.04
N GLU A 58 -7.73 -1.86 22.16
CA GLU A 58 -7.38 -2.65 20.97
C GLU A 58 -7.74 -1.91 19.67
N GLY A 59 -7.11 -2.31 18.58
CA GLY A 59 -7.30 -1.69 17.27
C GLY A 59 -6.97 -0.19 17.26
N HIS A 60 -7.78 0.58 16.53
CA HIS A 60 -7.60 2.03 16.36
C HIS A 60 -8.64 2.88 17.12
N GLY A 61 -9.33 2.30 18.11
CA GLY A 61 -10.28 3.03 18.97
C GLY A 61 -11.55 3.51 18.24
N GLY A 62 -11.92 2.88 17.14
CA GLY A 62 -13.09 3.21 16.31
C GLY A 62 -13.17 2.35 15.03
N PRO A 63 -14.15 2.62 14.16
CA PRO A 63 -14.33 1.86 12.91
C PRO A 63 -13.10 1.95 12.02
N TRP A 64 -12.59 0.80 11.59
CA TRP A 64 -11.45 0.74 10.69
C TRP A 64 -11.39 -0.56 9.91
N ALA A 65 -10.67 -0.54 8.79
CA ALA A 65 -10.46 -1.72 7.97
C ALA A 65 -8.99 -1.82 7.55
N GLU A 66 -8.47 -3.04 7.47
CA GLU A 66 -7.09 -3.32 7.07
C GLU A 66 -7.03 -4.00 5.72
N LEU A 67 -6.20 -3.48 4.82
CA LEU A 67 -5.84 -4.15 3.59
C LEU A 67 -4.62 -5.05 3.83
N LEU A 68 -4.88 -6.36 3.84
CA LEU A 68 -3.89 -7.41 3.97
C LEU A 68 -3.45 -7.95 2.60
N PRO A 69 -2.16 -8.34 2.45
CA PRO A 69 -1.12 -8.39 3.48
C PRO A 69 -0.32 -7.08 3.66
N GLN A 70 -0.70 -5.99 2.97
CA GLN A 70 0.05 -4.74 2.96
C GLN A 70 0.08 -4.03 4.32
N GLY A 71 -0.84 -4.38 5.22
CA GLY A 71 -0.95 -3.77 6.54
C GLY A 71 -1.41 -2.33 6.47
N LEU A 72 -2.24 -2.00 5.47
CA LEU A 72 -2.69 -0.63 5.22
C LEU A 72 -4.05 -0.41 5.87
N GLY A 73 -4.07 0.39 6.92
CA GLY A 73 -5.27 0.77 7.65
C GLY A 73 -6.04 1.91 6.97
N PHE A 74 -7.37 1.80 6.98
CA PHE A 74 -8.30 2.82 6.52
C PHE A 74 -9.24 3.19 7.67
N HIS A 75 -9.52 4.48 7.81
CA HIS A 75 -10.36 5.04 8.87
C HIS A 75 -11.41 6.00 8.29
N GLU A 76 -12.39 6.37 9.11
CA GLU A 76 -13.25 7.52 8.82
C GLU A 76 -12.39 8.76 8.47
N PRO A 77 -12.80 9.59 7.49
CA PRO A 77 -14.17 9.73 6.96
C PRO A 77 -14.53 8.87 5.72
N TRP A 78 -13.78 7.82 5.36
CA TRP A 78 -14.10 6.91 4.21
C TRP A 78 -14.38 7.62 2.88
N ASN A 79 -13.83 8.81 2.70
CA ASN A 79 -14.14 9.69 1.56
C ASN A 79 -13.10 9.56 0.43
N GLY A 80 -12.25 8.54 0.47
CA GLY A 80 -11.17 8.34 -0.49
C GLY A 80 -9.95 9.24 -0.28
N GLN A 81 -9.97 10.17 0.69
CA GLN A 81 -8.81 10.99 1.05
C GLN A 81 -8.05 10.31 2.18
N TYR A 82 -6.95 9.65 1.83
CA TYR A 82 -6.04 9.02 2.77
C TYR A 82 -4.65 9.62 2.60
N ASP A 83 -4.00 9.90 3.73
CA ASP A 83 -2.59 10.31 3.77
C ASP A 83 -1.73 9.03 3.77
N THR A 84 -0.78 8.93 2.84
CA THR A 84 0.10 7.77 2.65
C THR A 84 1.55 8.13 2.89
#